data_AF-A0A1H4GDW4-F1
#
_entry.id   AF-A0A1H4GDW4-F1
#
_cell.length_a   1.000
_cell.length_b   1.000
_cell.length_c   1.000
_cell.angle_alpha   90.00
_cell.angle_beta   90.00
_cell.angle_gamma   90.00
#
_symmetry.space_group_name_H-M   'P 1'
#
loop_
_entity.id
_entity.type
_entity.pdbx_description
1 polymer ?
#
loop_
_entity_poly.entity_id
_entity_poly.type
_entity_poly.pdbx_seq_one_letter_code
_entity_poly.pdbx_strand_id
1 'polypeptide(L)' 'MGRDDHRKANGKNDSSLPQTPKYAKKAHASDVDFSEEFADHEDKEAQARARAADNRMDKK' A
#
# COMPACT_ATOMS: atom_id res chain seq x y z
N MET A 1 37.39 1.50 1.61
CA MET A 1 35.97 1.41 2.02
C MET A 1 35.11 1.45 0.76
N GLY A 2 34.89 0.30 0.11
CA GLY A 2 34.00 0.21 -1.04
C GLY A 2 32.62 -0.20 -0.53
N ARG A 3 31.72 0.76 -0.33
CA ARG A 3 30.34 0.46 0.05
C ARG A 3 29.56 0.33 -1.25
N ASP A 4 29.31 -0.92 -1.60
CA ASP A 4 28.53 -1.32 -2.76
C ASP A 4 27.10 -0.74 -2.65
N ASP A 5 26.86 0.36 -3.36
CA ASP A 5 25.59 1.13 -3.40
C ASP A 5 24.50 0.42 -4.24
N HIS A 6 24.72 -0.83 -4.63
CA HIS A 6 23.75 -1.62 -5.41
C HIS A 6 22.71 -2.34 -4.55
N ARG A 7 22.75 -2.19 -3.22
CA ARG A 7 21.71 -2.73 -2.35
C ARG A 7 20.47 -1.87 -2.44
N LYS A 8 19.61 -2.21 -3.40
CA LYS A 8 18.16 -1.94 -3.50
C LYS A 8 17.50 -1.86 -2.11
N ALA A 9 17.59 -0.73 -1.43
CA ALA A 9 16.91 -0.45 -0.17
C ALA A 9 15.74 0.51 -0.38
N ASN A 10 15.66 1.12 -1.56
CA ASN A 10 14.57 2.01 -1.94
C ASN A 10 13.42 1.15 -2.47
N GLY A 11 12.60 0.60 -1.57
CA GLY A 11 11.39 -0.16 -1.93
C GLY A 11 11.26 -1.54 -1.28
N LYS A 12 11.92 -1.80 -0.15
CA LYS A 12 11.74 -3.07 0.58
C LYS A 12 10.69 -2.88 1.65
N ASN A 13 9.59 -3.62 1.52
CA ASN A 13 8.53 -3.83 2.50
C ASN A 13 9.10 -3.77 3.93
N ASP A 14 8.57 -2.87 4.76
CA ASP A 14 9.06 -2.66 6.13
C ASP A 14 9.05 -3.95 6.99
N SER A 15 8.22 -4.91 6.62
CA SER A 15 8.18 -6.26 7.19
C SER A 15 9.48 -7.06 7.01
N SER A 16 10.27 -6.80 5.96
CA SER A 16 11.49 -7.54 5.61
C SER A 16 12.78 -6.87 6.10
N LEU A 17 12.71 -5.67 6.67
CA LEU A 17 13.90 -4.95 7.13
C LEU A 17 14.46 -5.58 8.42
N PRO A 18 15.79 -5.74 8.54
CA PRO A 18 16.40 -6.26 9.76
C PRO A 18 16.31 -5.26 10.93
N GLN A 19 16.17 -3.96 10.62
CA GLN A 19 16.09 -2.87 11.59
C GLN A 19 14.67 -2.60 12.09
N THR A 20 13.63 -3.16 11.45
CA THR A 20 12.25 -2.91 11.88
C THR A 20 11.92 -3.76 13.12
N PRO A 21 11.39 -3.15 14.18
CA PRO A 21 11.07 -3.88 15.40
C PRO A 21 9.95 -4.90 15.15
N LYS A 22 9.98 -6.04 15.86
CA LYS A 22 9.11 -7.20 15.60
C LYS A 22 7.61 -6.89 15.61
N TYR A 23 7.17 -5.94 16.44
CA TYR A 23 5.76 -5.52 16.51
C TYR A 23 5.34 -4.74 15.26
N ALA A 24 6.23 -3.92 14.70
CA ALA A 24 5.96 -3.13 13.50
C ALA A 24 5.90 -4.00 12.23
N LYS A 25 6.61 -5.14 12.21
CA LYS A 25 6.56 -6.08 11.07
C LYS A 25 5.19 -6.70 10.84
N LYS A 26 4.36 -6.76 11.87
CA LYS A 26 3.01 -7.34 11.84
C LYS A 26 1.91 -6.30 11.67
N ALA A 27 2.27 -5.01 11.60
CA ALA A 27 1.32 -3.91 11.67
C ALA A 27 0.63 -3.58 10.34
N HIS A 28 0.78 -4.39 9.31
CA HIS A 28 0.44 -3.97 7.95
C HIS A 28 -0.53 -4.94 7.30
N ALA A 29 -1.72 -4.40 7.01
CA ALA A 29 -2.88 -5.04 6.39
C ALA A 29 -3.48 -6.17 7.23
N SER A 30 -4.44 -5.82 8.09
CA SER A 30 -5.48 -6.80 8.39
C SER A 30 -6.22 -7.04 7.09
N ASP A 31 -6.30 -8.29 6.64
CA ASP A 31 -7.15 -8.70 5.52
C ASP A 31 -8.61 -8.56 5.97
N VAL A 32 -9.14 -7.33 5.89
CA VAL A 32 -10.54 -7.01 6.19
C VAL A 32 -11.23 -6.75 4.87
N ASP A 33 -12.32 -7.47 4.63
CA ASP A 33 -13.14 -7.27 3.44
C ASP A 33 -13.85 -5.90 3.48
N PHE A 34 -13.95 -5.27 2.31
CA PHE A 34 -14.70 -4.03 2.17
C PHE A 34 -16.19 -4.27 2.46
N SER A 35 -16.77 -3.46 3.34
CA SER A 35 -18.21 -3.47 3.63
C SER A 35 -18.80 -2.08 3.37
N GLU A 36 -19.79 -2.03 2.47
CA GLU A 36 -20.41 -0.78 2.03
C GLU A 36 -21.24 -0.10 3.13
N GLU A 37 -21.75 -0.87 4.08
CA GLU A 37 -22.54 -0.35 5.21
C GLU A 37 -21.69 0.44 6.21
N PHE A 38 -20.40 0.11 6.32
CA PHE A 38 -19.45 0.80 7.20
C PHE A 38 -18.63 1.87 6.47
N ALA A 39 -18.77 1.97 5.15
CA ALA A 39 -18.04 2.92 4.34
C ALA A 39 -18.52 4.35 4.62
N ASP A 40 -17.57 5.23 4.94
CA ASP A 40 -17.86 6.63 5.14
C ASP A 40 -17.98 7.38 3.79
N HIS A 41 -18.13 8.70 3.86
CA HIS A 41 -18.24 9.53 2.67
C HIS A 41 -16.93 9.54 1.86
N GLU A 42 -15.79 9.56 2.53
CA GLU A 42 -14.47 9.62 1.89
C GLU A 42 -14.17 8.32 1.16
N ASP A 43 -14.54 7.17 1.75
CA ASP A 43 -14.43 5.84 1.13
C ASP A 43 -15.19 5.78 -0.20
N LYS A 44 -16.42 6.32 -0.23
CA LYS A 44 -17.26 6.34 -1.44
C LYS A 44 -16.68 7.23 -2.53
N GLU A 45 -16.16 8.40 -2.16
CA GLU A 45 -15.47 9.28 -3.12
C GLU A 45 -14.19 8.65 -3.67
N ALA A 46 -13.42 7.96 -2.81
CA ALA A 46 -12.22 7.26 -3.22
C ALA A 46 -12.54 6.16 -4.23
N GLN A 47 -13.60 5.37 -4.01
CA GLN A 47 -14.05 4.37 -4.97
C GLN A 47 -14.48 4.99 -6.31
N ALA A 48 -15.24 6.08 -6.27
CA ALA A 48 -15.66 6.78 -7.49
C ALA A 48 -14.45 7.30 -8.29
N ARG A 49 -13.44 7.85 -7.59
CA ARG A 49 -12.20 8.34 -8.18
C ARG A 49 -11.38 7.21 -8.80
N ALA A 50 -11.29 6.05 -8.14
CA ALA A 50 -10.61 4.86 -8.65
C ALA A 50 -11.25 4.37 -9.95
N ARG A 51 -12.58 4.16 -9.95
CA ARG A 51 -13.33 3.76 -11.16
C ARG A 51 -13.14 4.76 -12.31
N ALA A 52 -13.10 6.06 -12.02
CA ALA A 52 -12.87 7.09 -13.02
C ALA A 52 -11.44 7.05 -13.60
N ALA A 53 -10.44 6.64 -12.81
CA ALA A 53 -9.06 6.47 -13.29
C ALA A 53 -8.94 5.22 -14.18
N ASP A 54 -9.56 4.11 -13.78
CA ASP A 54 -9.56 2.86 -14.57
C ASP A 54 -10.17 3.10 -15.96
N ASN A 55 -11.33 3.77 -16.02
CA ASN A 55 -11.96 4.16 -17.28
C ASN A 55 -11.08 5.05 -18.19
N ARG A 56 -10.17 5.85 -17.61
CA ARG A 56 -9.20 6.64 -18.40
C ARG A 56 -8.08 5.75 -18.93
N MET A 57 -7.65 4.77 -18.15
CA MET A 57 -6.63 3.83 -18.55
C MET A 57 -7.10 2.91 -19.66
N ASP A 58 -8.32 2.39 -19.56
CA ASP A 58 -8.91 1.50 -20.57
C ASP A 58 -9.18 2.20 -21.92
N LYS A 59 -9.35 3.52 -21.90
CA LYS A 59 -9.53 4.35 -23.11
C LYS A 59 -8.23 4.72 -23.81
N LYS A 60 -7.06 4.31 -23.29
CA LYS A 60 -5.75 4.63 -23.83
C LYS A 60 -5.19 3.47 -24.64
#